data_AF-A0A327JA09-F1
#
_entry.id   AF-A0A327JA09-F1
#
_cell.length_a   1.000
_cell.length_b   1.000
_cell.length_c   1.000
_cell.angle_alpha   90.00
_cell.angle_beta   90.00
_cell.angle_gamma   90.00
#
_symmetry.space_group_name_H-M   'P 1'
#
loop_
_entity.id
_entity.type
_entity.pdbx_description
1 polymer ?
#
loop_
_entity_poly.entity_id
_entity_poly.type
_entity_poly.pdbx_seq_one_letter_code
_entity_poly.pdbx_strand_id
1 'polypeptide(L)'
;MADFAIGSVSSKSVKAQERDEAKEIYLKEKSEASIWSENVDVTNEQITSLDVNIADIKNVIKGLSTDLAVIASNKEKVGEDYKTLVFLHDALKNKPKYALTPDEKKFLANFTEKKVALEDQKNQLTVNFEELDKLIEVKKKDAEATEKKQKEIKENLEKTIEPRYKKEDEEAQDAYKVWKKLEKEVEEEERNKK
;
A
#
# COMPACT_ATOMS: atom_id res chain seq x y z
N MET A 1 -48.87 67.37 -1.75
CA MET A 1 -48.96 66.33 -2.80
C MET A 1 -47.59 65.68 -2.85
N ALA A 2 -47.50 64.39 -2.53
CA ALA A 2 -46.24 63.66 -2.54
C ALA A 2 -46.11 62.95 -3.90
N ASP A 3 -45.12 63.35 -4.69
CA ASP A 3 -44.76 62.67 -5.93
C ASP A 3 -44.09 61.34 -5.57
N PHE A 4 -44.73 60.24 -5.97
CA PHE A 4 -44.20 58.89 -5.83
C PHE A 4 -43.25 58.62 -7.00
N ALA A 5 -41.95 58.71 -6.76
CA ALA A 5 -40.94 58.29 -7.71
C ALA A 5 -41.01 56.76 -7.90
N ILE A 6 -41.65 56.32 -8.99
CA ILE A 6 -41.57 54.94 -9.44
C ILE A 6 -40.14 54.72 -9.94
N GLY A 7 -39.36 54.01 -9.14
CA GLY A 7 -38.00 53.59 -9.50
C GLY A 7 -38.01 52.84 -10.82
N SER A 8 -37.25 53.36 -11.79
CA SER A 8 -36.90 52.69 -13.03
C SER A 8 -36.07 51.45 -12.70
N VAL A 9 -36.73 50.29 -12.58
CA VAL A 9 -36.05 49.00 -12.55
C VAL A 9 -35.62 48.72 -13.99
N SER A 10 -34.33 48.88 -14.25
CA SER A 10 -33.70 48.54 -15.54
C SER A 10 -34.10 47.12 -15.95
N SER A 11 -34.95 47.01 -16.98
CA SER A 11 -35.45 45.74 -17.51
C SER A 11 -34.31 44.98 -18.20
N LYS A 12 -33.65 44.05 -17.50
CA LYS A 12 -32.93 42.96 -18.19
C LYS A 12 -33.94 42.28 -19.11
N SER A 13 -33.56 41.97 -20.36
CA SER A 13 -34.42 41.14 -21.21
C SER A 13 -34.56 39.76 -20.55
N VAL A 14 -35.73 39.14 -20.70
CA VAL A 14 -36.01 37.80 -20.14
C VAL A 14 -34.90 36.80 -20.51
N LYS A 15 -34.39 36.85 -21.74
CA LYS A 15 -33.27 36.03 -22.20
C LYS A 15 -31.95 36.31 -21.48
N ALA A 16 -31.67 37.56 -21.12
CA ALA A 16 -30.47 37.89 -20.36
C ALA A 16 -30.53 37.31 -18.93
N GLN A 17 -31.73 37.25 -18.34
CA GLN A 17 -31.96 36.59 -17.06
C GLN A 17 -31.83 35.07 -17.18
N GLU A 18 -32.49 34.44 -18.16
CA GLU A 18 -32.37 33.00 -18.43
C GLU A 18 -30.89 32.58 -18.66
N ARG A 19 -30.12 33.40 -19.35
CA ARG A 19 -28.67 33.21 -19.54
C ARG A 19 -27.88 33.30 -18.24
N ASP A 20 -28.24 34.21 -17.32
CA ASP A 20 -27.59 34.32 -16.00
C ASP A 20 -27.89 33.07 -15.16
N GLU A 21 -29.15 32.63 -15.13
CA GLU A 21 -29.59 31.43 -14.41
C GLU A 21 -28.91 30.16 -14.96
N ALA A 22 -28.84 30.00 -16.29
CA ALA A 22 -28.12 28.88 -16.91
C ALA A 22 -26.61 28.90 -16.61
N LYS A 23 -26.02 30.10 -16.48
CA LYS A 23 -24.61 30.24 -16.10
C LYS A 23 -24.39 29.80 -14.65
N GLU A 24 -25.28 30.17 -13.73
CA GLU A 24 -25.20 29.77 -12.33
C GLU A 24 -25.30 28.24 -12.19
N ILE A 25 -26.25 27.62 -12.90
CA ILE A 25 -26.37 26.16 -12.97
C ILE A 25 -25.07 25.54 -13.50
N TYR A 26 -24.55 26.00 -14.64
CA TYR A 26 -23.27 25.48 -15.17
C TYR A 26 -22.12 25.57 -14.16
N LEU A 27 -21.98 26.70 -13.46
CA LEU A 27 -20.91 26.87 -12.47
C LEU A 27 -21.06 25.90 -11.29
N LYS A 28 -22.30 25.65 -10.85
CA LYS A 28 -22.60 24.67 -9.81
C LYS A 28 -22.25 23.25 -10.26
N GLU A 29 -22.77 22.80 -11.39
CA GLU A 29 -22.51 21.45 -11.92
C GLU A 29 -21.02 21.24 -12.21
N LYS A 30 -20.33 22.26 -12.75
CA LYS A 30 -18.86 22.23 -12.94
C LYS A 30 -18.11 22.04 -11.61
N SER A 31 -18.56 22.71 -10.55
CA SER A 31 -17.96 22.55 -9.22
C SER A 31 -18.16 21.13 -8.68
N GLU A 32 -19.34 20.53 -8.91
CA GLU A 32 -19.63 19.16 -8.49
C GLU A 32 -18.77 18.15 -9.26
N ALA A 33 -18.65 18.30 -10.58
CA ALA A 33 -17.75 17.49 -11.41
C ALA A 33 -16.27 17.61 -10.95
N SER A 34 -15.82 18.80 -10.57
CA SER A 34 -14.46 19.02 -10.06
C SER A 34 -14.20 18.24 -8.77
N ILE A 35 -15.15 18.25 -7.82
CA ILE A 35 -15.03 17.50 -6.56
C ILE A 35 -14.89 15.99 -6.84
N TRP A 36 -15.67 15.47 -7.79
CA TRP A 36 -15.60 14.05 -8.13
C TRP A 36 -14.35 13.67 -8.90
N SER A 37 -13.80 14.57 -9.73
CA SER A 37 -12.49 14.39 -10.35
C SER A 37 -11.38 14.31 -9.29
N GLU A 38 -11.37 15.22 -8.31
CA GLU A 38 -10.40 15.19 -7.21
C GLU A 38 -10.51 13.90 -6.40
N ASN A 39 -11.73 13.40 -6.17
CA ASN A 39 -11.93 12.11 -5.50
C ASN A 39 -11.36 10.92 -6.29
N VAL A 40 -11.43 10.94 -7.63
CA VAL A 40 -10.77 9.94 -8.47
C VAL A 40 -9.26 9.98 -8.28
N ASP A 41 -8.66 11.17 -8.35
CA ASP A 41 -7.22 11.35 -8.20
C ASP A 41 -6.71 10.91 -6.83
N VAL A 42 -7.36 11.36 -5.75
CA VAL A 42 -7.01 10.96 -4.37
C VAL A 42 -7.15 9.44 -4.18
N THR A 43 -8.17 8.83 -4.77
CA THR A 43 -8.35 7.37 -4.67
C THR A 43 -7.27 6.61 -5.43
N ASN A 44 -6.86 7.10 -6.60
CA ASN A 44 -5.75 6.54 -7.37
C ASN A 44 -4.40 6.69 -6.63
N GLU A 45 -4.16 7.81 -5.97
CA GLU A 45 -2.98 8.00 -5.12
C GLU A 45 -2.96 7.02 -3.94
N GLN A 46 -4.11 6.81 -3.28
CA GLN A 46 -4.23 5.80 -2.21
C GLN A 46 -3.93 4.39 -2.71
N ILE A 47 -4.43 4.01 -3.90
CA ILE A 47 -4.14 2.72 -4.53
C ILE A 47 -2.64 2.56 -4.78
N THR A 48 -2.01 3.59 -5.34
CA THR A 48 -0.57 3.61 -5.64
C THR A 48 0.28 3.51 -4.37
N SER A 49 -0.10 4.22 -3.30
CA SER A 49 0.57 4.11 -2.00
C SER A 49 0.46 2.69 -1.43
N LEU A 50 -0.70 2.04 -1.57
CA LEU A 50 -0.87 0.65 -1.16
C LEU A 50 -0.02 -0.31 -2.00
N ASP A 51 0.11 -0.09 -3.31
CA ASP A 51 1.01 -0.90 -4.17
C ASP A 51 2.46 -0.83 -3.68
N VAL A 52 2.95 0.36 -3.33
CA VAL A 52 4.30 0.55 -2.77
C VAL A 52 4.44 -0.20 -1.44
N ASN A 53 3.48 -0.05 -0.53
CA ASN A 53 3.51 -0.74 0.76
C ASN A 53 3.52 -2.27 0.60
N ILE A 54 2.72 -2.82 -0.33
CA ILE A 54 2.69 -4.26 -0.62
C ILE A 54 4.06 -4.72 -1.16
N ALA A 55 4.67 -3.95 -2.06
CA ALA A 55 6.00 -4.25 -2.59
C ALA A 55 7.07 -4.25 -1.48
N ASP A 56 7.03 -3.27 -0.58
CA ASP A 56 7.95 -3.18 0.55
C ASP A 56 7.78 -4.35 1.52
N ILE A 57 6.56 -4.73 1.85
CA ILE A 57 6.30 -5.91 2.70
C ILE A 57 6.83 -7.19 2.02
N LYS A 58 6.62 -7.36 0.72
CA LYS A 58 7.15 -8.50 -0.05
C LYS A 58 8.68 -8.53 -0.06
N ASN A 59 9.34 -7.38 -0.17
CA ASN A 59 10.79 -7.27 -0.07
C ASN A 59 11.30 -7.66 1.33
N VAL A 60 10.63 -7.22 2.39
CA VAL A 60 10.94 -7.62 3.76
C VAL A 60 10.80 -9.13 3.93
N ILE A 61 9.71 -9.73 3.47
CA ILE A 61 9.50 -11.19 3.51
C ILE A 61 10.64 -11.94 2.80
N LYS A 62 11.08 -11.44 1.63
CA LYS A 62 12.18 -12.03 0.88
C LYS A 62 13.51 -11.96 1.64
N GLY A 63 13.80 -10.82 2.28
CA GLY A 63 14.96 -10.65 3.15
C GLY A 63 14.95 -11.65 4.30
N LEU A 64 13.85 -11.68 5.06
CA LEU A 64 13.68 -12.61 6.20
C LEU A 64 13.77 -14.08 5.77
N SER A 65 13.23 -14.43 4.60
CA SER A 65 13.32 -15.80 4.06
C SER A 65 14.76 -16.19 3.70
N THR A 66 15.57 -15.22 3.26
CA THR A 66 17.00 -15.43 3.00
C THR A 66 17.76 -15.67 4.30
N ASP A 67 17.48 -14.87 5.33
CA ASP A 67 18.09 -15.05 6.67
C ASP A 67 17.68 -16.40 7.30
N LEU A 68 16.40 -16.79 7.13
CA LEU A 68 15.89 -18.08 7.60
C LEU A 68 16.62 -19.25 6.91
N ALA A 69 16.90 -19.15 5.60
CA ALA A 69 17.65 -20.16 4.87
C ALA A 69 19.11 -20.26 5.36
N VAL A 70 19.75 -19.13 5.66
CA VAL A 70 21.10 -19.10 6.25
C VAL A 70 21.10 -19.78 7.63
N ILE A 71 20.11 -19.48 8.48
CA ILE A 71 19.98 -20.11 9.80
C ILE A 71 19.73 -21.62 9.68
N ALA A 72 18.90 -22.05 8.74
CA ALA A 72 18.66 -23.48 8.49
C ALA A 72 19.96 -24.21 8.12
N SER A 73 20.75 -23.63 7.20
CA SER A 73 22.05 -24.19 6.81
C SER A 73 23.04 -24.24 7.99
N ASN A 74 23.11 -23.18 8.79
CA ASN A 74 23.95 -23.16 9.99
C ASN A 74 23.52 -24.22 11.01
N LYS A 75 22.21 -24.42 11.19
CA LYS A 75 21.66 -25.44 12.10
C LYS A 75 22.01 -26.85 11.65
N GLU A 76 21.98 -27.12 10.34
CA GLU A 76 22.42 -28.38 9.76
C GLU A 76 23.91 -28.61 10.04
N LYS A 77 24.76 -27.62 9.74
CA LYS A 77 26.20 -27.69 9.99
C LYS A 77 26.55 -27.92 11.46
N VAL A 78 25.92 -27.19 12.39
CA VAL A 78 26.11 -27.40 13.84
C VAL A 78 25.66 -28.81 14.24
N GLY A 79 24.60 -29.33 13.62
CA GLY A 79 24.17 -30.72 13.81
C GLY A 79 25.18 -31.76 13.33
N GLU A 80 25.84 -31.52 12.20
CA GLU A 80 26.92 -32.37 11.68
C GLU A 80 28.19 -32.29 12.54
N ASP A 81 28.58 -31.10 12.95
CA ASP A 81 29.72 -30.87 13.85
C ASP A 81 29.49 -31.59 15.19
N TYR A 82 28.27 -31.54 15.73
CA TYR A 82 27.89 -32.26 16.94
C TYR A 82 28.01 -33.78 16.76
N LYS A 83 27.48 -34.33 15.67
CA LYS A 83 27.58 -35.78 15.37
C LYS A 83 29.04 -36.22 15.24
N THR A 84 29.86 -35.43 14.55
CA THR A 84 31.28 -35.70 14.35
C THR A 84 32.03 -35.64 15.68
N LEU A 85 31.74 -34.65 16.52
CA LEU A 85 32.34 -34.50 17.85
C LEU A 85 32.06 -35.73 18.73
N VAL A 86 30.80 -36.19 18.76
CA VAL A 86 30.40 -37.38 19.53
C VAL A 86 31.06 -38.65 18.99
N PHE A 87 31.06 -38.83 17.67
CA PHE A 87 31.71 -39.98 17.02
C PHE A 87 33.21 -40.06 17.35
N LEU A 88 33.94 -38.94 17.25
CA LEU A 88 35.36 -38.88 17.58
C LEU A 88 35.61 -39.17 19.05
N HIS A 89 34.79 -38.63 19.95
CA HIS A 89 34.89 -38.93 21.37
C HIS A 89 34.72 -40.43 21.65
N ASP A 90 33.72 -41.07 21.05
CA ASP A 90 33.46 -42.50 21.25
C ASP A 90 34.57 -43.38 20.67
N ALA A 91 35.14 -42.99 19.53
CA ALA A 91 36.28 -43.66 18.93
C ALA A 91 37.55 -43.56 19.80
N LEU A 92 37.78 -42.42 20.45
CA LEU A 92 38.98 -42.16 21.25
C LEU A 92 38.88 -42.69 22.68
N LYS A 93 37.70 -42.64 23.30
CA LYS A 93 37.49 -43.09 24.68
C LYS A 93 37.74 -44.59 24.87
N ASN A 94 37.57 -45.37 23.80
CA ASN A 94 37.80 -46.82 23.80
C ASN A 94 39.27 -47.21 23.52
N LYS A 95 40.15 -46.26 23.17
CA LYS A 95 41.58 -46.55 22.96
C LYS A 95 42.32 -46.68 24.30
N PRO A 96 43.34 -47.55 24.41
CA PRO A 96 44.20 -47.60 25.58
C PRO A 96 44.91 -46.26 25.82
N LYS A 97 44.97 -45.79 27.07
CA LYS A 97 45.53 -44.47 27.42
C LYS A 97 46.98 -44.24 26.95
N TYR A 98 47.78 -45.30 26.87
CA TYR A 98 49.16 -45.25 26.39
C TYR A 98 49.27 -45.09 24.87
N ALA A 99 48.22 -45.43 24.12
CA ALA A 99 48.15 -45.33 22.66
C ALA A 99 47.58 -43.97 22.18
N LEU A 100 47.12 -43.12 23.10
CA LEU A 100 46.61 -41.79 22.78
C LEU A 100 47.74 -40.78 22.63
N THR A 101 47.74 -40.07 21.50
CA THR A 101 48.58 -38.90 21.25
C THR A 101 48.24 -37.74 22.20
N PRO A 102 49.15 -36.78 22.40
CA PRO A 102 48.87 -35.58 23.20
C PRO A 102 47.63 -34.81 22.73
N ASP A 103 47.41 -34.71 21.42
CA ASP A 103 46.27 -34.00 20.84
C ASP A 103 44.95 -34.71 21.11
N GLU A 104 44.91 -36.05 21.00
CA GLU A 104 43.71 -36.84 21.35
C GLU A 104 43.36 -36.72 22.84
N LYS A 105 44.38 -36.66 23.73
CA LYS A 105 44.17 -36.43 25.17
C LYS A 105 43.58 -35.03 25.43
N LYS A 106 44.12 -34.01 24.75
CA LYS A 106 43.60 -32.63 24.84
C LYS A 106 42.17 -32.52 24.29
N PHE A 107 41.86 -33.22 23.20
CA PHE A 107 40.52 -33.31 22.65
C PHE A 107 39.52 -33.89 23.66
N LEU A 108 39.84 -35.04 24.28
CA LEU A 108 38.97 -35.67 25.27
C LEU A 108 38.76 -34.78 26.52
N ALA A 109 39.79 -34.05 26.95
CA ALA A 109 39.69 -33.11 28.06
C ALA A 109 38.73 -31.93 27.74
N ASN A 110 38.74 -31.43 26.51
CA ASN A 110 37.91 -30.30 26.08
C ASN A 110 36.56 -30.72 25.46
N PHE A 111 36.26 -32.02 25.41
CA PHE A 111 35.07 -32.54 24.74
C PHE A 111 33.78 -31.98 25.33
N THR A 112 33.64 -32.00 26.67
CA THR A 112 32.43 -31.54 27.35
C THR A 112 32.14 -30.07 27.06
N GLU A 113 33.17 -29.22 27.08
CA GLU A 113 33.05 -27.79 26.78
C GLU A 113 32.60 -27.57 25.32
N LYS A 114 33.23 -28.25 24.37
CA LYS A 114 32.85 -28.18 22.95
C LYS A 114 31.43 -28.71 22.70
N LYS A 115 31.04 -29.77 23.40
CA LYS A 115 29.71 -30.35 23.30
C LYS A 115 28.64 -29.36 23.78
N VAL A 116 28.84 -28.76 24.94
CA VAL A 116 27.93 -27.74 25.50
C VAL A 116 27.84 -26.54 24.55
N ALA A 117 28.97 -26.06 24.03
CA ALA A 117 28.98 -24.93 23.10
C ALA A 117 28.16 -25.22 21.82
N LEU A 118 28.26 -26.44 21.25
CA LEU A 118 27.46 -26.83 20.08
C LEU A 118 25.98 -27.00 20.41
N GLU A 119 25.64 -27.52 21.60
CA GLU A 119 24.25 -27.62 22.07
C GLU A 119 23.63 -26.22 22.25
N ASP A 120 24.37 -25.29 22.86
CA ASP A 120 23.94 -23.90 23.02
C ASP A 120 23.74 -23.20 21.67
N GLN A 121 24.69 -23.35 20.74
CA GLN A 121 24.56 -22.82 19.39
C GLN A 121 23.34 -23.39 18.66
N LYS A 122 23.11 -24.71 18.76
CA LYS A 122 21.94 -25.36 18.15
C LYS A 122 20.63 -24.83 18.73
N ASN A 123 20.58 -24.60 20.03
CA ASN A 123 19.41 -24.04 20.71
C ASN A 123 19.15 -22.61 20.26
N GLN A 124 20.17 -21.75 20.24
CA GLN A 124 20.07 -20.38 19.74
C GLN A 124 19.59 -20.31 18.29
N LEU A 125 20.17 -21.13 17.40
CA LEU A 125 19.74 -21.19 16.01
C LEU A 125 18.30 -21.69 15.86
N THR A 126 17.83 -22.55 16.75
CA THR A 126 16.44 -23.02 16.74
C THR A 126 15.47 -21.93 17.17
N VAL A 127 15.79 -21.20 18.23
CA VAL A 127 14.98 -20.05 18.67
C VAL A 127 14.91 -18.98 17.59
N ASN A 128 16.07 -18.58 17.03
CA ASN A 128 16.12 -17.57 15.96
C ASN A 128 15.33 -18.00 14.72
N PHE A 129 15.36 -19.30 14.37
CA PHE A 129 14.59 -19.84 13.26
C PHE A 129 13.08 -19.67 13.50
N GLU A 130 12.59 -20.06 14.67
CA GLU A 130 11.17 -19.97 15.02
C GLU A 130 10.69 -18.51 15.10
N GLU A 131 11.52 -17.60 15.61
CA GLU A 131 11.20 -16.17 15.68
C GLU A 131 11.07 -15.54 14.29
N LEU A 132 12.00 -15.86 13.38
CA LEU A 132 11.95 -15.37 12.01
C LEU A 132 10.78 -15.98 11.22
N ASP A 133 10.48 -17.25 11.41
CA ASP A 133 9.35 -17.91 10.75
C ASP A 133 8.01 -17.28 11.17
N LYS A 134 7.83 -17.01 12.48
CA LYS A 134 6.67 -16.26 12.99
C LYS A 134 6.60 -14.85 12.42
N LEU A 135 7.74 -14.16 12.33
CA LEU A 135 7.78 -12.81 11.76
C LEU A 135 7.39 -12.79 10.28
N ILE A 136 7.85 -13.79 9.51
CA ILE A 136 7.44 -13.98 8.11
C ILE A 136 5.93 -14.21 8.02
N GLU A 137 5.36 -15.04 8.89
CA GLU A 137 3.91 -15.28 8.92
C GLU A 137 3.12 -13.99 9.20
N VAL A 138 3.56 -13.21 10.18
CA VAL A 138 2.94 -11.90 10.48
C VAL A 138 3.02 -10.98 9.27
N LYS A 139 4.18 -10.89 8.61
CA LYS A 139 4.34 -10.03 7.42
C LYS A 139 3.52 -10.49 6.23
N LYS A 140 3.32 -11.80 6.06
CA LYS A 140 2.39 -12.34 5.04
C LYS A 140 0.96 -11.89 5.32
N LYS A 141 0.50 -11.96 6.56
CA LYS A 141 -0.83 -11.46 6.96
C LYS A 141 -0.96 -9.95 6.74
N ASP A 142 0.09 -9.17 7.04
CA ASP A 142 0.11 -7.73 6.76
C ASP A 142 -0.03 -7.46 5.25
N ALA A 143 0.64 -8.25 4.39
CA ALA A 143 0.52 -8.15 2.93
C ALA A 143 -0.90 -8.47 2.46
N GLU A 144 -1.48 -9.59 2.91
CA GLU A 144 -2.84 -10.01 2.55
C GLU A 144 -3.90 -8.98 2.99
N ALA A 145 -3.75 -8.41 4.18
CA ALA A 145 -4.64 -7.36 4.68
C ALA A 145 -4.54 -6.09 3.83
N THR A 146 -3.32 -5.71 3.42
CA THR A 146 -3.07 -4.54 2.58
C THR A 146 -3.62 -4.75 1.15
N GLU A 147 -3.42 -5.94 0.59
CA GLU A 147 -3.98 -6.35 -0.72
C GLU A 147 -5.52 -6.35 -0.69
N LYS A 148 -6.13 -6.85 0.39
CA LYS A 148 -7.59 -6.80 0.57
C LYS A 148 -8.10 -5.36 0.60
N LYS A 149 -7.48 -4.49 1.40
CA LYS A 149 -7.85 -3.07 1.47
C LYS A 149 -7.69 -2.38 0.11
N GLN A 150 -6.62 -2.68 -0.62
CA GLN A 150 -6.43 -2.14 -1.96
C GLN A 150 -7.55 -2.59 -2.91
N LYS A 151 -7.93 -3.86 -2.86
CA LYS A 151 -9.02 -4.39 -3.68
C LYS A 151 -10.34 -3.70 -3.36
N GLU A 152 -10.66 -3.49 -2.08
CA GLU A 152 -11.86 -2.76 -1.65
C GLU A 152 -11.87 -1.31 -2.19
N ILE A 153 -10.73 -0.62 -2.16
CA ILE A 153 -10.61 0.75 -2.70
C ILE A 153 -10.74 0.75 -4.23
N LYS A 154 -10.10 -0.18 -4.94
CA LYS A 154 -10.24 -0.36 -6.40
C LYS A 154 -11.70 -0.61 -6.79
N GLU A 155 -12.39 -1.48 -6.07
CA GLU A 155 -13.81 -1.74 -6.32
C GLU A 155 -14.69 -0.51 -6.08
N ASN A 156 -14.41 0.29 -5.03
CA ASN A 156 -15.13 1.53 -4.78
C ASN A 156 -14.87 2.59 -5.86
N LEU A 157 -13.63 2.68 -6.35
CA LEU A 157 -13.28 3.54 -7.47
C LEU A 157 -14.11 3.19 -8.72
N GLU A 158 -14.09 1.91 -9.12
CA GLU A 158 -14.77 1.42 -10.32
C GLU A 158 -16.30 1.48 -10.24
N LYS A 159 -16.88 1.15 -9.07
CA LYS A 159 -18.34 1.01 -8.93
C LYS A 159 -19.04 2.28 -8.48
N THR A 160 -18.34 3.23 -7.87
CA THR A 160 -18.98 4.38 -7.22
C THR A 160 -18.36 5.70 -7.64
N ILE A 161 -17.04 5.85 -7.50
CA ILE A 161 -16.40 7.15 -7.72
C ILE A 161 -16.33 7.49 -9.22
N GLU A 162 -15.82 6.59 -10.07
CA GLU A 162 -15.73 6.85 -11.52
C GLU A 162 -17.10 7.02 -12.19
N PRO A 163 -18.12 6.17 -11.92
CA PRO A 163 -19.44 6.37 -12.51
C PRO A 163 -20.07 7.68 -12.07
N ARG A 164 -19.84 8.08 -10.80
CA ARG A 164 -20.37 9.35 -10.31
C ARG A 164 -19.68 10.54 -10.95
N TYR A 165 -18.34 10.53 -11.05
CA TYR A 165 -17.60 11.55 -11.79
C TYR A 165 -18.09 11.71 -13.23
N LYS A 166 -18.27 10.60 -13.96
CA LYS A 166 -18.76 10.63 -15.35
C LYS A 166 -20.14 11.27 -15.47
N LYS A 167 -21.04 10.97 -14.53
CA LYS A 167 -22.38 11.57 -14.49
C LYS A 167 -22.32 13.09 -14.28
N GLU A 168 -21.52 13.52 -13.31
CA GLU A 168 -21.40 14.94 -12.93
C GLU A 168 -20.70 15.74 -14.04
N ASP A 169 -19.70 15.15 -14.71
CA ASP A 169 -19.06 15.76 -15.88
C ASP A 169 -20.05 15.90 -17.05
N GLU A 170 -20.89 14.89 -17.31
CA GLU A 170 -21.94 14.96 -18.33
C GLU A 170 -22.97 16.06 -18.02
N GLU A 171 -23.42 16.18 -16.76
CA GLU A 171 -24.34 17.23 -16.30
C GLU A 171 -23.73 18.63 -16.45
N ALA A 172 -22.45 18.79 -16.10
CA ALA A 172 -21.72 20.04 -16.31
C ALA A 172 -21.57 20.39 -17.79
N GLN A 173 -21.30 19.41 -18.65
CA GLN A 173 -21.20 19.61 -20.11
C GLN A 173 -22.55 20.00 -20.72
N ASP A 174 -23.64 19.40 -20.26
CA ASP A 174 -24.98 19.74 -20.75
C ASP A 174 -25.44 21.13 -20.28
N ALA A 175 -25.21 21.47 -19.01
CA ALA A 175 -25.45 22.82 -18.51
C ALA A 175 -24.62 23.87 -19.28
N TYR A 176 -23.37 23.55 -19.61
CA TYR A 176 -22.51 24.40 -20.45
C TYR A 176 -23.11 24.65 -21.85
N LYS A 177 -23.62 23.60 -22.51
CA LYS A 177 -24.25 23.73 -23.84
C LYS A 177 -25.46 24.65 -23.79
N VAL A 178 -26.30 24.52 -22.77
CA VAL A 178 -27.49 25.38 -22.56
C VAL A 178 -27.07 26.83 -22.34
N TRP A 179 -26.14 27.08 -21.42
CA TRP A 179 -25.63 28.43 -21.15
C TRP A 179 -25.03 29.07 -22.41
N LYS A 180 -24.19 28.35 -23.16
CA LYS A 180 -23.58 28.86 -24.39
C LYS A 180 -24.59 29.15 -25.51
N LYS A 181 -25.69 28.39 -25.57
CA LYS A 181 -26.77 28.68 -26.52
C LYS A 181 -27.45 30.00 -26.17
N LEU A 182 -27.85 30.19 -24.91
CA LEU A 182 -28.52 31.41 -24.45
C LEU A 182 -27.60 32.63 -24.55
N GLU A 183 -26.30 32.48 -24.28
CA GLU A 183 -25.30 33.53 -24.46
C GLU A 183 -25.31 34.05 -25.91
N LYS A 184 -25.29 33.16 -26.91
CA LYS A 184 -25.37 33.55 -28.32
C LYS A 184 -26.69 34.25 -28.68
N GLU A 185 -27.81 33.76 -28.17
CA GLU A 185 -29.13 34.35 -28.43
C GLU A 185 -29.23 35.78 -27.85
N VAL A 186 -28.65 36.02 -26.67
CA VAL A 186 -28.57 37.37 -26.08
C VAL A 186 -27.66 38.27 -26.92
N GLU A 187 -26.49 37.80 -27.34
CA GLU A 187 -25.57 38.55 -28.22
C GLU A 187 -26.20 38.91 -29.58
N GLU A 188 -27.03 38.03 -30.14
CA GLU A 188 -27.80 38.30 -31.36
C GLU A 188 -28.88 39.37 -31.14
N GLU A 189 -29.62 39.32 -30.03
CA GLU A 189 -30.59 40.37 -29.69
C GLU A 189 -29.95 41.74 -29.47
N GLU A 190 -28.80 41.78 -28.81
CA GLU A 190 -28.07 43.02 -28.59
C GLU A 190 -27.53 43.61 -29.90
N ARG A 191 -27.13 42.76 -30.85
CA ARG A 191 -26.72 43.19 -32.19
C ARG A 191 -27.88 43.73 -33.02
N ASN A 192 -29.05 43.10 -32.94
CA ASN A 192 -30.24 43.54 -33.70
C ASN A 192 -30.89 44.83 -33.15
N LYS A 193 -30.51 45.26 -31.93
CA LYS A 193 -30.97 46.51 -31.30
C LYS A 193 -30.05 47.71 -31.56
N LYS A 194 -28.87 47.50 -32.17
CA LYS A 194 -27.91 48.55 -32.56
C LYS A 194 -28.07 48.90 -34.02
#